data_AF-A0A4R9BP27-F1
#
_entry.id   AF-A0A4R9BP27-F1
#
_cell.length_a   1.000
_cell.length_b   1.000
_cell.length_c   1.000
_cell.angle_alpha   90.00
_cell.angle_beta   90.00
_cell.angle_gamma   90.00
#
_symmetry.space_group_name_H-M   'P 1'
#
loop_
_entity.id
_entity.type
_entity.pdbx_description
1 polymer ?
#
loop_
_entity_poly.entity_id
_entity_poly.type
_entity_poly.pdbx_seq_one_letter_code
_entity_poly.pdbx_strand_id
1 'polypeptide(L)' 'MSAADKIKNAAQDLKGKATEAVGKATNDDSKVAEGRADQTAASAKKVGEDVKDVFKK' A
#
# COMPACT_ATOMS: atom_id res chain seq x y z
N MET A 1 8.99 -15.63 -2.93
CA MET A 1 8.27 -14.53 -3.62
C MET A 1 8.81 -14.39 -5.03
N SER A 2 7.93 -14.38 -6.03
CA SER A 2 8.30 -14.34 -7.45
C SER A 2 8.65 -12.90 -7.89
N ALA A 3 9.36 -12.74 -9.01
CA ALA A 3 9.65 -11.42 -9.59
C ALA A 3 8.35 -10.64 -9.92
N ALA A 4 7.30 -11.36 -10.30
CA ALA A 4 5.97 -10.80 -10.53
C ALA A 4 5.35 -10.17 -9.28
N ASP A 5 5.52 -10.76 -8.09
CA ASP A 5 4.99 -10.22 -6.84
C ASP A 5 5.69 -8.91 -6.46
N LYS A 6 7.02 -8.85 -6.64
CA LYS A 6 7.80 -7.64 -6.38
C LYS A 6 7.37 -6.49 -7.31
N ILE A 7 7.18 -6.78 -8.59
CA ILE A 7 6.69 -5.80 -9.58
C ILE A 7 5.28 -5.33 -9.23
N LYS A 8 4.39 -6.24 -8.84
CA LYS A 8 3.01 -5.91 -8.47
C LYS A 8 2.96 -5.03 -7.22
N ASN A 9 3.74 -5.34 -6.19
CA ASN A 9 3.85 -4.50 -5.00
C ASN A 9 4.40 -3.11 -5.34
N ALA A 10 5.48 -3.05 -6.13
CA ALA A 10 6.05 -1.78 -6.55
C ALA A 10 5.05 -0.94 -7.36
N ALA A 11 4.28 -1.57 -8.26
CA ALA A 11 3.24 -0.91 -9.04
C ALA A 11 2.09 -0.39 -8.15
N GLN A 12 1.67 -1.14 -7.13
CA GLN A 12 0.67 -0.66 -6.16
C GLN A 12 1.18 0.51 -5.33
N ASP A 13 2.43 0.47 -4.86
CA ASP A 13 3.04 1.60 -4.14
C ASP A 13 3.12 2.85 -5.02
N LEU A 14 3.51 2.68 -6.29
CA LEU A 14 3.58 3.78 -7.25
C LEU A 14 2.20 4.36 -7.53
N LYS A 15 1.18 3.51 -7.68
CA LYS A 15 -0.22 3.92 -7.87
C LYS A 15 -0.74 4.69 -6.65
N GLY A 16 -0.52 4.19 -5.44
CA GLY A 16 -0.94 4.87 -4.20
C GLY A 16 -0.30 6.24 -4.03
N LYS A 17 1.01 6.35 -4.29
CA LYS A 17 1.73 7.64 -4.28
C LYS A 17 1.24 8.58 -5.37
N ALA A 18 0.93 8.06 -6.56
CA ALA A 18 0.37 8.85 -7.64
C ALA A 18 -1.03 9.39 -7.28
N THR A 19 -1.90 8.58 -6.67
CA THR A 19 -3.22 9.03 -6.19
C THR A 19 -3.09 10.10 -5.11
N GLU A 20 -2.18 9.95 -4.15
CA GLU A 20 -1.87 10.98 -3.15
C GLU A 20 -1.36 12.28 -3.80
N ALA A 21 -0.44 12.16 -4.76
CA ALA A 21 0.15 13.32 -5.43
C ALA A 21 -0.88 14.07 -6.27
N VAL A 22 -1.72 13.34 -7.00
CA VAL A 22 -2.84 13.91 -7.77
C VAL A 22 -3.85 14.55 -6.83
N GLY A 23 -4.23 13.88 -5.74
CA GLY A 23 -5.14 14.44 -4.75
C GLY A 23 -4.63 15.74 -4.13
N LYS A 24 -3.34 15.81 -3.77
CA LYS A 24 -2.70 17.05 -3.29
C LYS A 24 -2.69 18.14 -4.36
N ALA A 25 -2.40 17.78 -5.61
CA ALA A 25 -2.36 18.74 -6.71
C ALA A 25 -3.76 19.29 -7.06
N THR A 26 -4.81 18.50 -6.90
CA THR A 26 -6.20 18.91 -7.19
C THR A 26 -6.95 19.41 -5.96
N ASN A 27 -6.32 19.53 -4.78
CA ASN A 27 -6.98 19.78 -3.49
C ASN A 27 -8.17 18.83 -3.23
N ASP A 28 -8.02 17.57 -3.62
CA ASP A 28 -9.00 16.51 -3.42
C ASP A 28 -8.55 15.64 -2.24
N ASP A 29 -9.01 16.03 -1.05
CA ASP A 29 -8.70 15.34 0.22
C ASP A 29 -9.17 13.88 0.22
N SER A 30 -10.19 13.53 -0.58
CA SER A 30 -10.67 12.15 -0.68
C SER A 30 -9.61 11.25 -1.32
N LYS A 31 -8.95 11.72 -2.39
CA LYS A 31 -7.87 10.96 -3.05
C LYS A 31 -6.63 10.82 -2.18
N VAL A 32 -6.31 11.85 -1.40
CA VAL A 32 -5.20 11.79 -0.43
C VAL A 32 -5.50 10.77 0.67
N ALA A 33 -6.74 10.79 1.19
CA ALA A 33 -7.19 9.84 2.20
C ALA A 33 -7.20 8.40 1.67
N GLU A 34 -7.65 8.18 0.43
CA GLU A 34 -7.67 6.87 -0.21
C GLU A 34 -6.26 6.28 -0.36
N GLY A 35 -5.30 7.09 -0.85
CA GLY A 35 -3.90 6.67 -0.97
C GLY A 35 -3.24 6.35 0.37
N ARG A 36 -3.54 7.11 1.43
CA ARG A 36 -3.07 6.81 2.80
C ARG A 36 -3.72 5.58 3.41
N ALA A 37 -5.02 5.39 3.19
CA ALA A 37 -5.76 4.25 3.70
C ALA A 37 -5.20 2.94 3.10
N ASP A 38 -4.96 2.92 1.78
CA ASP A 38 -4.35 1.79 1.10
C ASP A 38 -2.95 1.45 1.63
N GLN A 39 -2.08 2.45 1.84
CA GLN A 39 -0.75 2.24 2.43
C GLN A 39 -0.83 1.67 3.86
N THR A 40 -1.77 2.17 4.65
CA THR A 40 -1.97 1.73 6.03
C THR A 40 -2.48 0.29 6.09
N ALA A 41 -3.47 -0.04 5.25
CA ALA A 41 -4.01 -1.38 5.14
C ALA A 41 -2.96 -2.39 4.64
N ALA A 42 -2.13 -2.01 3.67
CA ALA A 42 -1.01 -2.83 3.18
C ALA A 42 0.02 -3.09 4.30
N SER A 43 0.36 -2.06 5.07
CA SER A 43 1.28 -2.18 6.21
C SER A 43 0.70 -3.09 7.31
N ALA A 44 -0.58 -2.92 7.64
CA ALA A 44 -1.27 -3.75 8.61
C ALA A 44 -1.34 -5.23 8.17
N LYS A 45 -1.60 -5.48 6.88
CA LYS A 45 -1.55 -6.85 6.32
C LYS A 45 -0.17 -7.48 6.44
N LYS A 46 0.89 -6.75 6.09
CA LYS A 46 2.27 -7.23 6.24
C LYS A 46 2.58 -7.60 7.68
N VAL A 47 2.28 -6.71 8.63
CA VAL A 47 2.51 -6.97 10.06
C VAL A 47 1.69 -8.18 10.53
N GLY A 48 0.44 -8.30 10.10
CA GLY A 48 -0.41 -9.44 10.44
C GLY A 48 0.10 -10.76 9.86
N GLU A 49 0.59 -10.77 8.62
CA GLU A 49 1.22 -11.94 8.01
C GLU A 49 2.55 -12.29 8.68
N ASP A 50 3.42 -11.31 8.96
CA ASP A 50 4.69 -11.54 9.64
C ASP A 50 4.47 -12.14 11.04
N VAL A 51 3.53 -11.60 11.82
CA VAL A 51 3.15 -12.16 13.12
C VAL A 51 2.62 -13.58 12.95
N LYS A 52 1.70 -13.80 12.00
CA LYS A 52 1.13 -15.13 11.76
C LYS A 52 2.19 -16.15 11.37
N ASP A 53 3.15 -15.80 10.52
CA ASP A 53 4.25 -16.67 10.10
C ASP A 53 5.19 -17.01 11.27
N VAL A 54 5.45 -16.06 12.18
CA VAL A 54 6.22 -16.32 13.40
C VAL A 54 5.49 -17.31 14.32
N PHE A 55 4.17 -17.21 14.44
CA PHE A 55 3.36 -18.12 15.27
C PHE A 55 3.02 -19.46 14.61
N LYS A 56 3.10 -19.55 13.27
CA LYS A 56 2.86 -20.81 12.53
C LYS A 56 4.10 -21.68 12.40
N LYS A 57 5.26 -21.20 12.85
CA LYS A 57 6.53 -21.92 12.82
C LYS A 57 6.70 -22.84 14.04
#